data_AF-A0A7X9IIR9-F1
#
_entry.id   AF-A0A7X9IIR9-F1
#
_cell.length_a   1.000
_cell.length_b   1.000
_cell.length_c   1.000
_cell.angle_alpha   90.00
_cell.angle_beta   90.00
_cell.angle_gamma   90.00
#
_symmetry.space_group_name_H-M   'P 1'
#
loop_
_entity.id
_entity.type
_entity.pdbx_description
1 polymer ?
#
loop_
_entity_poly.entity_id
_entity_poly.type
_entity_poly.pdbx_seq_one_letter_code
_entity_poly.pdbx_strand_id
1 'polypeptide(L)'
;MAREGREQVLGSDLGLGGIATNLKSHQVGDDLHGETTVLSIGPSHPATHGTVRIEVELLGEKILDADVEVGYLHRGFEKMCENVDYNQVIPYTDRLNYVSPIIN
;
A
#
# COMPACT_ATOMS: atom_id res chain seq x y z
N MET A 1 -33.53 -11.05 16.84
CA MET A 1 -32.63 -10.63 17.94
C MET A 1 -31.27 -11.27 17.68
N ALA A 2 -30.34 -10.44 17.20
CA ALA A 2 -28.90 -10.65 16.98
C ALA A 2 -28.43 -11.97 16.31
N ARG A 3 -28.33 -11.96 14.96
CA ARG A 3 -27.36 -12.83 14.27
C ARG A 3 -26.05 -12.05 14.22
N GLU A 4 -25.04 -12.56 14.91
CA GLU A 4 -23.67 -12.05 14.94
C GLU A 4 -23.18 -11.73 13.54
N GLY A 5 -22.76 -10.47 13.37
CA GLY A 5 -22.12 -9.99 12.16
C GLY A 5 -20.84 -10.78 11.92
N ARG A 6 -20.84 -11.55 10.83
CA ARG A 6 -19.58 -11.94 10.19
C ARG A 6 -18.92 -10.65 9.71
N GLU A 7 -18.03 -10.14 10.54
CA GLU A 7 -16.98 -9.22 10.15
C GLU A 7 -16.08 -9.99 9.18
N GLN A 8 -16.53 -10.16 7.93
CA GLN A 8 -15.70 -10.60 6.84
C GLN A 8 -14.75 -9.43 6.56
N VAL A 9 -13.69 -9.35 7.36
CA VAL A 9 -12.39 -8.99 6.83
C VAL A 9 -12.20 -9.91 5.63
N LEU A 10 -12.36 -9.37 4.42
CA LEU A 10 -11.81 -9.99 3.23
C LEU A 10 -10.30 -9.88 3.39
N GLY A 11 -9.75 -10.68 4.30
CA GLY A 11 -8.35 -11.01 4.32
C GLY A 11 -8.12 -11.85 3.09
N SER A 12 -7.97 -11.19 1.94
CA SER A 12 -7.33 -11.71 0.74
C SER A 12 -5.86 -11.90 1.11
N ASP A 13 -5.59 -12.91 1.93
CA ASP A 13 -4.26 -13.41 2.22
C ASP A 13 -3.68 -14.00 0.92
N LEU A 14 -3.18 -13.14 0.04
CA LEU A 14 -2.54 -13.52 -1.22
C LEU A 14 -1.20 -14.27 -1.01
N GLY A 15 -1.01 -14.96 0.12
CA GLY A 15 0.10 -15.85 0.40
C GLY A 15 1.44 -15.16 0.65
N LEU A 16 1.49 -13.82 0.65
CA LEU A 16 2.66 -13.03 1.03
C LEU A 16 2.58 -12.75 2.52
N GLY A 17 3.09 -13.68 3.33
CA GLY A 17 2.99 -13.64 4.79
C GLY A 17 3.31 -12.26 5.40
N GLY A 18 2.32 -11.66 6.06
CA GLY A 18 2.56 -10.69 7.13
C GLY A 18 1.92 -9.30 7.03
N ILE A 19 1.27 -8.90 5.94
CA ILE A 19 0.65 -7.57 5.83
C ILE A 19 -0.84 -7.75 5.56
N ALA A 20 -1.67 -7.58 6.59
CA ALA A 20 -3.12 -7.62 6.44
C ALA A 20 -3.58 -6.27 5.89
N THR A 21 -4.10 -6.25 4.66
CA THR A 21 -4.80 -5.09 4.13
C THR A 21 -6.02 -4.81 5.04
N ASN A 22 -6.10 -3.63 5.67
CA ASN A 22 -7.16 -3.31 6.63
C ASN A 22 -8.39 -2.70 5.94
N LEU A 23 -8.81 -3.26 4.80
CA LEU A 23 -9.98 -2.78 4.07
C LEU A 23 -11.26 -3.21 4.81
N LYS A 24 -12.04 -2.23 5.27
CA LYS A 24 -13.37 -2.45 5.84
C LYS A 24 -14.40 -2.22 4.76
N SER A 25 -15.16 -3.25 4.40
CA SER A 25 -16.23 -3.12 3.41
C SER A 25 -17.23 -2.06 3.83
N HIS A 26 -17.37 -1.01 3.02
CA HIS A 26 -18.36 0.03 3.25
C HIS A 26 -19.73 -0.46 2.80
N GLN A 27 -20.71 -0.52 3.72
CA GLN A 27 -22.10 -0.80 3.35
C GLN A 27 -22.71 0.45 2.71
N VAL A 28 -22.73 0.49 1.38
CA VAL A 28 -23.37 1.56 0.62
C VAL A 28 -24.87 1.31 0.53
N GLY A 29 -25.67 2.35 0.80
CA GLY A 29 -27.13 2.31 0.73
C GLY A 29 -27.64 2.04 -0.69
N ASP A 30 -28.94 1.73 -0.77
CA ASP A 30 -29.73 1.09 -1.85
C ASP A 30 -29.66 1.73 -3.26
N ASP A 31 -28.45 1.89 -3.81
CA ASP A 31 -28.21 2.28 -5.20
C ASP A 31 -28.35 1.04 -6.09
N LEU A 32 -29.18 1.13 -7.14
CA LEU A 32 -29.57 0.03 -8.04
C LEU A 32 -28.42 -0.71 -8.77
N HIS A 33 -27.17 -0.25 -8.62
CA HIS A 33 -25.93 -0.86 -9.13
C HIS A 33 -24.82 -0.95 -8.05
N GLY A 34 -25.17 -0.90 -6.76
CA GLY A 34 -24.27 -0.72 -5.62
C GLY A 34 -23.44 -1.93 -5.21
N GLU A 35 -22.82 -2.62 -6.16
CA GLU A 35 -21.82 -3.66 -5.85
C GLU A 35 -20.44 -3.03 -5.69
N THR A 36 -19.86 -3.16 -4.51
CA THR A 36 -18.47 -2.75 -4.24
C THR A 36 -17.50 -3.77 -4.82
N THR A 37 -16.56 -3.31 -5.64
CA THR A 37 -15.51 -4.14 -6.22
C THR A 37 -14.18 -3.81 -5.58
N VAL A 38 -13.43 -4.83 -5.15
CA VAL A 38 -12.05 -4.68 -4.70
C VAL A 38 -11.11 -4.94 -5.87
N LEU A 39 -10.25 -3.96 -6.17
CA LEU A 39 -9.26 -4.04 -7.23
C LEU A 39 -7.85 -3.87 -6.66
N SER A 40 -6.97 -4.83 -6.92
CA SER A 40 -5.56 -4.71 -6.57
C SER A 40 -4.75 -4.21 -7.78
N ILE A 41 -4.19 -3.01 -7.64
CA ILE A 41 -3.20 -2.44 -8.56
C ILE A 41 -1.83 -2.94 -8.09
N GLY A 42 -1.27 -3.86 -8.87
CA GLY A 42 -0.03 -4.53 -8.53
C GLY A 42 1.24 -3.66 -8.69
N PRO A 43 2.38 -4.11 -8.12
CA PRO A 43 3.64 -3.38 -8.08
C PRO A 43 4.32 -3.14 -9.45
N SER A 44 3.85 -3.83 -10.50
CA SER A 44 4.36 -3.68 -11.88
C SER A 44 3.49 -2.77 -12.74
N HIS A 45 2.46 -2.14 -12.18
CA HIS A 45 1.52 -1.33 -12.95
C HIS A 45 2.21 -0.05 -13.47
N PRO A 46 2.11 0.30 -14.77
CA PRO A 46 2.83 1.45 -15.33
C PRO A 46 2.50 2.81 -14.68
N ALA A 47 1.33 2.94 -14.05
CA ALA A 47 0.95 4.16 -13.34
C ALA A 47 1.61 4.32 -11.96
N THR A 48 2.29 3.30 -11.44
CA THR A 48 3.05 3.40 -10.19
C THR A 48 4.48 3.83 -10.48
N HIS A 49 4.85 5.07 -10.12
CA HIS A 49 6.23 5.59 -10.19
C HIS A 49 7.11 4.98 -9.09
N GLY A 50 7.39 3.68 -9.22
CA GLY A 50 8.06 2.88 -8.21
C GLY A 50 7.34 1.55 -8.02
N THR A 51 7.67 0.87 -6.92
CA THR A 51 7.10 -0.44 -6.60
C THR A 51 6.21 -0.30 -5.38
N VAL A 52 4.90 -0.21 -5.61
CA VAL A 52 3.86 -0.05 -4.58
C VAL A 52 2.66 -0.88 -5.00
N ARG A 53 2.03 -1.59 -4.06
CA ARG A 53 0.74 -2.25 -4.27
C ARG A 53 -0.36 -1.38 -3.68
N ILE A 54 -1.41 -1.14 -4.43
CA ILE A 54 -2.57 -0.35 -3.98
C ILE A 54 -3.80 -1.25 -4.10
N GLU A 55 -4.50 -1.49 -3.00
CA GLU A 55 -5.75 -2.24 -2.98
C GLU A 55 -6.90 -1.24 -2.79
N VAL A 56 -7.78 -1.13 -3.78
CA VAL A 56 -8.80 -0.08 -3.85
C VAL A 56 -10.19 -0.71 -3.80
N GLU A 57 -11.06 -0.17 -2.95
CA GLU A 57 -12.49 -0.46 -2.94
C GLU A 57 -13.22 0.58 -3.81
N LEU A 58 -13.87 0.10 -4.86
CA LEU A 58 -14.54 0.91 -5.87
C LEU A 58 -16.05 0.68 -5.84
N LEU A 59 -16.80 1.76 -5.98
CA LEU A 59 -18.19 1.75 -6.37
C LEU A 59 -18.31 2.35 -7.76
N GLY A 60 -18.33 1.49 -8.78
CA GLY A 60 -18.20 1.92 -10.18
C GLY A 60 -16.90 2.69 -10.41
N GLU A 61 -17.01 4.01 -10.63
CA GLU A 61 -15.88 4.92 -10.86
C GLU A 61 -15.43 5.67 -9.60
N LYS A 62 -16.17 5.53 -8.49
CA LYS A 62 -15.89 6.25 -7.24
C LYS A 62 -15.04 5.39 -6.31
N ILE A 63 -13.96 5.97 -5.80
CA ILE A 63 -13.12 5.35 -4.76
C ILE A 63 -13.81 5.53 -3.41
N LEU A 64 -14.03 4.43 -2.69
CA LEU A 64 -14.54 4.44 -1.32
C LEU A 64 -13.39 4.40 -0.32
N ASP A 65 -12.46 3.48 -0.52
CA ASP A 65 -11.26 3.32 0.31
C ASP A 65 -10.09 2.81 -0.54
N ALA A 66 -8.87 3.06 -0.08
CA ALA A 66 -7.65 2.60 -0.71
C ALA A 66 -6.57 2.34 0.33
N ASP A 67 -6.08 1.10 0.39
CA ASP A 67 -4.94 0.73 1.21
C ASP A 67 -3.68 0.67 0.35
N VAL A 68 -2.60 1.29 0.83
CA VAL A 68 -1.34 1.42 0.10
C VAL A 68 -0.25 0.66 0.84
N GLU A 69 0.23 -0.40 0.19
CA GLU A 69 1.31 -1.19 0.73
C GLU A 69 2.67 -0.65 0.29
N VAL A 70 3.38 -0.14 1.28
CA VAL A 70 4.74 0.36 1.16
C VAL A 70 5.75 -0.67 1.68
N GLY A 71 7.02 -0.51 1.30
CA GLY A 71 8.12 -1.33 1.82
C GLY A 71 8.78 -2.25 0.80
N TYR A 72 8.25 -2.37 -0.42
CA TYR A 72 8.89 -3.15 -1.50
C TYR A 72 10.30 -2.67 -1.87
N LEU A 73 10.62 -1.40 -1.61
CA LEU A 73 11.93 -0.80 -1.84
C LEU A 73 12.72 -0.54 -0.54
N HIS A 74 12.27 -1.09 0.60
CA HIS A 74 12.97 -0.93 1.86
C HIS A 74 14.30 -1.71 1.82
N ARG A 75 15.42 -0.98 1.90
CA ARG A 75 16.78 -1.55 1.88
C ARG A 75 17.53 -1.42 3.21
N GLY A 76 16.86 -0.98 4.28
CA GLY A 76 17.50 -0.79 5.58
C GLY A 76 18.61 0.26 5.59
N PHE A 77 18.41 1.38 4.87
CA PHE A 77 19.42 2.44 4.76
C PHE A 77 19.90 2.97 6.10
N GLU A 78 18.97 3.23 7.02
CA GLU A 78 19.28 3.71 8.37
C GLU A 78 20.24 2.75 9.09
N LYS A 79 20.02 1.44 8.94
CA LYS A 79 20.88 0.42 9.56
C LYS A 79 22.26 0.35 8.90
N MET A 80 22.34 0.54 7.59
CA MET A 80 23.63 0.60 6.90
C MET A 80 24.44 1.82 7.32
N CYS A 81 23.78 2.95 7.57
CA CYS A 81 24.43 4.18 8.03
C CYS A 81 25.07 4.06 9.42
N GLU A 82 24.64 3.11 10.27
CA GLU A 82 25.27 2.85 11.57
C GLU A 82 26.68 2.26 11.45
N ASN A 83 26.98 1.60 10.34
CA ASN A 83 28.26 0.88 10.13
C ASN A 83 29.30 1.69 9.35
N VAL A 84 28.99 2.94 8.96
CA VAL A 84 29.86 3.78 8.14
C VAL A 84 30.10 5.14 8.78
N ASP A 85 31.24 5.76 8.47
CA ASP A 85 31.53 7.11 8.93
C ASP A 85 30.64 8.15 8.24
N TYR A 86 30.43 9.31 8.88
CA TYR A 86 29.56 10.38 8.37
C TYR A 86 29.84 10.80 6.92
N ASN A 87 31.11 10.88 6.50
CA ASN A 87 31.46 11.24 5.12
C ASN A 87 31.04 10.17 4.09
N GLN A 88 30.93 8.92 4.52
CA GLN A 88 30.52 7.80 3.67
C GLN A 88 28.99 7.66 3.57
N VAL A 89 28.24 8.38 4.40
CA VAL A 89 26.76 8.38 4.39
C VAL A 89 26.17 9.23 3.27
N ILE A 90 26.91 10.24 2.79
CA ILE A 90 26.49 11.15 1.70
C ILE A 90 25.90 10.41 0.47
N PRO A 91 26.54 9.38 -0.10
CA PRO A 91 25.96 8.65 -1.23
C PRO A 91 24.73 7.79 -0.87
N TYR A 92 24.46 7.53 0.41
CA TYR A 92 23.24 6.83 0.84
C TYR A 92 22.05 7.78 0.89
N THR A 93 22.25 9.02 1.35
CA THR A 93 21.19 10.04 1.39
C THR A 93 20.74 10.44 -0.02
N ASP A 94 21.66 10.60 -0.97
CA ASP A 94 21.35 10.89 -2.38
C ASP A 94 20.40 9.86 -3.03
N ARG A 95 20.33 8.64 -2.51
CA ARG A 95 19.52 7.54 -3.05
C ARG A 95 18.14 7.40 -2.40
N LEU A 96 17.81 8.23 -1.42
CA LEU A 96 16.49 8.25 -0.78
C LEU A 96 15.47 8.91 -1.72
N ASN A 97 15.77 10.11 -2.22
CA ASN A 97 15.03 10.75 -3.31
C ASN A 97 15.82 10.71 -4.62
N TYR A 98 15.53 9.70 -5.44
CA TYR A 98 16.24 9.52 -6.72
C TYR A 98 15.96 10.62 -7.76
N VAL A 99 14.92 11.45 -7.57
CA VAL A 99 14.58 12.54 -8.51
C VAL A 99 15.31 13.84 -8.16
N SER A 100 15.69 14.03 -6.89
CA SER A 100 16.36 15.25 -6.43
C SER A 100 17.39 14.95 -5.35
N PRO A 101 18.57 14.43 -5.73
CA PRO A 101 19.58 13.97 -4.76
C PRO A 101 20.20 15.10 -3.94
N ILE A 102 20.39 16.30 -4.52
CA ILE A 102 21.13 17.41 -3.88
C ILE A 102 20.39 18.01 -2.66
N ILE A 103 19.07 17.86 -2.58
CA ILE A 103 18.24 18.46 -1.52
C ILE A 103 17.99 17.51 -0.34
N ASN A 104 18.52 16.29 -0.40
CA ASN A 104 18.23 15.24 0.56
C ASN A 104 19.05 15.35 1.86
#